data_AF-A0A2P5GI47-F1
#
_entry.id   AF-A0A2P5GI47-F1
#
_cell.length_a   1.000
_cell.length_b   1.000
_cell.length_c   1.000
_cell.angle_alpha   90.00
_cell.angle_beta   90.00
_cell.angle_gamma   90.00
#
_symmetry.space_group_name_H-M   'P 1'
#
loop_
_entity.id
_entity.type
_entity.pdbx_description
1 polymer ?
#
loop_
_entity_poly.entity_id
_entity_poly.type
_entity_poly.pdbx_seq_one_letter_code
_entity_poly.pdbx_strand_id
1 'polypeptide(L)'
;MMQEHAWKYFELHSQQRMTVFNFYITIISLLIAGSGICLQQGGNLIYLTSALGIFIIFITFIFHKLDSRVSFLIKNAEKALRKAEDNYDNEEMKIFTSDHNNENLNKTMRSLWSYGKCFRLSFAIISCLGFMISITPMVINFMG
;
A
#
# COMPACT_ATOMS: atom_id res chain seq x y z
N MET A 1 9.95 16.43 -25.99
CA MET A 1 10.68 16.78 -24.75
C MET A 1 9.79 16.73 -23.51
N MET A 2 8.70 17.50 -23.41
CA MET A 2 7.79 17.48 -22.24
C MET A 2 7.10 16.12 -21.98
N GLN A 3 6.71 15.40 -23.03
CA GLN A 3 6.11 14.06 -22.93
C GLN A 3 7.09 13.02 -22.36
N GLU A 4 8.34 13.06 -22.79
CA GLU A 4 9.37 12.12 -22.32
C GLU A 4 9.76 12.37 -20.86
N HIS A 5 9.75 13.64 -20.42
CA HIS A 5 9.89 13.97 -19.00
C HIS A 5 8.72 13.46 -18.16
N ALA A 6 7.48 13.63 -18.64
CA ALA A 6 6.29 13.13 -17.95
C ALA A 6 6.27 11.59 -17.88
N TRP A 7 6.73 10.91 -18.94
CA TRP A 7 6.87 9.46 -18.98
C TRP A 7 7.93 8.96 -17.99
N LYS A 8 9.14 9.52 -18.01
CA LYS A 8 10.21 9.18 -17.04
C LYS A 8 9.77 9.44 -15.60
N TYR A 9 9.03 10.52 -15.36
CA TYR A 9 8.49 10.83 -14.04
C TYR A 9 7.44 9.80 -13.59
N PHE A 10 6.54 9.38 -14.49
CA PHE A 10 5.58 8.31 -14.23
C PHE A 10 6.29 6.97 -13.93
N GLU A 11 7.26 6.59 -14.77
CA GLU A 11 8.03 5.35 -14.64
C GLU A 11 8.82 5.31 -13.32
N LEU A 12 9.51 6.40 -12.97
CA LEU A 12 10.25 6.50 -11.72
C LEU A 12 9.34 6.27 -10.51
N HIS A 13 8.17 6.93 -10.47
CA HIS A 13 7.26 6.81 -9.33
C HIS A 13 6.50 5.48 -9.31
N SER A 14 6.18 4.88 -10.46
CA SER A 14 5.58 3.56 -10.52
C SER A 14 6.55 2.48 -10.01
N GLN A 15 7.83 2.56 -10.39
CA GLN A 15 8.87 1.68 -9.89
C GLN A 15 9.13 1.89 -8.40
N GLN A 16 9.19 3.14 -7.95
CA GLN A 16 9.34 3.49 -6.53
C GLN A 16 8.24 2.86 -5.66
N ARG A 17 7.00 2.81 -6.16
CA ARG A 17 5.87 2.17 -5.46
C ARG A 17 6.11 0.69 -5.19
N MET A 18 6.56 -0.06 -6.20
CA MET A 18 6.86 -1.49 -6.05
C MET A 18 8.01 -1.73 -5.08
N THR A 19 9.07 -0.93 -5.14
CA THR A 19 10.20 -1.04 -4.21
C THR A 19 9.78 -0.79 -2.77
N VAL A 20 9.01 0.28 -2.50
CA VAL A 20 8.50 0.59 -1.15
C VAL A 20 7.61 -0.55 -0.62
N PHE A 21 6.77 -1.12 -1.47
CA PHE A 21 5.92 -2.25 -1.07
C PHE A 21 6.72 -3.52 -0.75
N ASN A 22 7.77 -3.82 -1.52
CA ASN A 22 8.64 -4.95 -1.23
C ASN A 22 9.31 -4.80 0.14
N PHE A 23 9.84 -3.60 0.45
CA PHE A 23 10.39 -3.31 1.78
C PHE A 23 9.36 -3.46 2.89
N TYR A 24 8.12 -3.01 2.65
CA TYR A 24 7.03 -3.18 3.61
C TYR A 24 6.77 -4.65 3.93
N ILE A 25 6.64 -5.51 2.92
CA ILE A 25 6.42 -6.95 3.13
C ILE A 25 7.56 -7.57 3.92
N THR A 26 8.82 -7.25 3.59
CA THR A 26 9.99 -7.77 4.30
C THR A 26 10.01 -7.37 5.78
N ILE A 27 9.69 -6.11 6.08
CA ILE A 27 9.67 -5.64 7.47
C ILE A 27 8.51 -6.29 8.24
N ILE A 28 7.32 -6.36 7.63
CA ILE A 28 6.15 -6.97 8.28
C ILE A 28 6.35 -8.47 8.50
N SER A 29 6.91 -9.20 7.53
CA SER A 29 7.17 -10.64 7.69
C SER A 29 8.14 -10.90 8.84
N LEU A 30 9.20 -10.08 8.95
CA LEU A 30 10.14 -10.12 10.06
C LEU A 30 9.46 -9.83 11.40
N LEU A 31 8.62 -8.79 11.47
CA LEU A 31 7.92 -8.41 12.70
C LEU A 31 6.90 -9.46 13.14
N ILE A 32 6.17 -10.06 12.20
CA ILE A 32 5.22 -11.15 12.48
C ILE A 32 5.97 -12.39 12.98
N ALA A 33 7.07 -12.78 12.33
CA ALA A 33 7.90 -13.90 12.76
C ALA A 33 8.48 -13.67 14.17
N GLY A 34 9.04 -12.48 14.42
CA GLY A 34 9.54 -12.09 15.73
C GLY A 34 8.46 -12.11 16.82
N SER A 35 7.26 -11.63 16.50
CA SER A 35 6.10 -11.68 17.40
C SER A 35 5.68 -13.11 17.73
N GLY A 36 5.71 -14.02 16.73
CA GLY A 36 5.41 -15.44 16.92
C GLY A 36 6.40 -16.13 17.87
N ILE A 37 7.70 -15.83 17.74
CA ILE A 37 8.74 -16.36 18.65
C ILE A 37 8.54 -15.83 20.08
N CYS A 38 8.23 -14.53 20.23
CA CYS A 38 7.97 -13.95 21.54
C CYS A 38 6.74 -14.56 22.23
N LEU A 39 5.72 -14.91 21.44
CA LEU A 39 4.54 -15.62 21.94
C LEU A 39 4.90 -17.02 22.46
N GLN A 40 5.76 -17.74 21.73
CA GLN A 40 6.17 -19.11 22.09
C GLN A 40 7.00 -19.20 23.37
N GLN A 41 7.80 -18.19 23.69
CA GLN A 41 8.67 -18.23 24.88
C GLN A 41 7.90 -18.08 26.20
N GLY A 42 6.68 -17.53 26.20
CA GLY A 42 5.79 -17.46 27.37
C GLY A 42 6.28 -16.58 28.53
N GLY A 43 5.36 -15.92 29.25
CA GLY A 43 5.58 -15.30 30.57
C GLY A 43 6.47 -14.04 30.63
N ASN A 44 7.68 -14.08 30.09
CA ASN A 44 8.70 -13.03 30.29
C ASN A 44 8.73 -11.98 29.17
N LEU A 45 8.26 -12.33 27.96
CA LEU A 45 8.26 -11.45 26.77
C LEU A 45 6.86 -10.93 26.39
N ILE A 46 5.90 -11.03 27.31
CA ILE A 46 4.50 -10.60 27.11
C ILE A 46 4.43 -9.11 26.76
N TYR A 47 5.17 -8.27 27.50
CA TYR A 47 5.25 -6.83 27.22
C TYR A 47 5.91 -6.53 25.87
N LEU A 48 6.93 -7.31 25.50
CA LEU A 48 7.65 -7.13 24.24
C LEU A 48 6.78 -7.53 23.04
N THR A 49 5.96 -8.57 23.17
CA THR A 49 4.97 -8.98 22.16
C THR A 49 3.94 -7.87 21.91
N SER A 50 3.41 -7.27 22.97
CA SER A 50 2.45 -6.17 22.83
C SER A 50 3.08 -4.94 22.17
N ALA A 51 4.31 -4.60 22.56
CA ALA A 51 5.09 -3.53 21.93
C ALA A 51 5.35 -3.78 20.44
N LEU A 52 5.66 -5.02 20.04
CA LEU A 52 5.82 -5.40 18.63
C LEU A 52 4.50 -5.26 17.85
N GLY A 53 3.36 -5.65 18.42
CA GLY A 53 2.05 -5.46 17.79
C GLY A 53 1.73 -3.98 17.52
N ILE A 54 2.01 -3.10 18.48
CA ILE A 54 1.86 -1.64 18.32
C ILE A 54 2.84 -1.12 17.25
N PHE A 55 4.07 -1.62 17.24
CA PHE A 55 5.08 -1.24 16.26
C PHE A 55 4.68 -1.66 14.83
N ILE A 56 4.08 -2.84 14.65
CA ILE A 56 3.50 -3.29 13.37
C ILE A 56 2.46 -2.27 12.87
N ILE A 57 1.52 -1.87 13.73
CA ILE A 57 0.48 -0.88 13.38
C ILE A 57 1.13 0.45 12.96
N PHE A 58 2.12 0.91 13.72
CA PHE A 58 2.83 2.17 13.45
C PHE A 58 3.57 2.14 12.10
N ILE A 59 4.30 1.07 11.81
CA ILE A 59 4.98 0.87 10.53
C ILE A 59 3.98 0.82 9.39
N THR A 60 2.90 0.04 9.53
CA THR A 60 1.81 -0.02 8.54
C THR A 60 1.23 1.37 8.26
N PHE A 61 1.04 2.21 9.28
CA PHE A 61 0.56 3.58 9.11
C PHE A 61 1.54 4.46 8.31
N ILE A 62 2.85 4.37 8.59
CA ILE A 62 3.89 5.10 7.85
C ILE A 62 3.87 4.70 6.37
N PHE A 63 3.91 3.39 6.09
CA PHE A 63 3.93 2.87 4.73
C PHE A 63 2.64 3.18 3.98
N HIS A 64 1.49 3.15 4.64
CA HIS A 64 0.21 3.58 4.07
C HIS A 64 0.27 5.04 3.61
N LYS A 65 0.83 5.94 4.42
CA LYS A 65 0.95 7.35 4.08
C LYS A 65 1.95 7.57 2.93
N LEU A 66 3.02 6.79 2.89
CA LEU A 66 4.02 6.83 1.82
C LEU A 66 3.42 6.34 0.48
N ASP A 67 2.70 5.21 0.46
CA ASP A 67 2.02 4.71 -0.73
C ASP A 67 0.96 5.70 -1.25
N SER A 68 0.21 6.33 -0.33
CA SER A 68 -0.76 7.35 -0.71
C SER A 68 -0.11 8.56 -1.38
N ARG A 69 1.10 8.96 -0.95
CA ARG A 69 1.86 10.04 -1.60
C ARG A 69 2.33 9.61 -2.99
N VAL A 70 2.98 8.47 -3.12
CA VAL A 70 3.46 7.97 -4.42
C VAL A 70 2.31 7.81 -5.41
N SER A 71 1.16 7.27 -4.95
CA SER A 71 -0.05 7.16 -5.75
C SER A 71 -0.57 8.51 -6.26
N PHE A 72 -0.45 9.57 -5.46
CA PHE A 72 -0.82 10.92 -5.88
C PHE A 72 0.11 11.47 -6.97
N LEU A 73 1.42 11.25 -6.84
CA LEU A 73 2.40 11.67 -7.84
C LEU A 73 2.17 10.97 -9.19
N ILE A 74 1.90 9.66 -9.15
CA ILE A 74 1.57 8.87 -10.35
C ILE A 74 0.33 9.44 -11.05
N LYS A 75 -0.75 9.72 -10.30
CA LYS A 75 -1.96 10.34 -10.86
C LYS A 75 -1.71 11.72 -11.47
N ASN A 76 -0.80 12.49 -10.90
CA ASN A 76 -0.44 13.79 -11.45
C ASN A 76 0.34 13.65 -12.76
N ALA A 77 1.26 12.67 -12.83
CA ALA A 77 1.99 12.32 -14.04
C ALA A 77 1.04 11.85 -15.15
N GLU A 78 0.10 10.97 -14.81
CA GLU A 78 -0.95 10.50 -15.70
C GLU A 78 -1.81 11.65 -16.24
N LYS A 79 -2.21 12.59 -15.39
CA LYS A 79 -2.97 13.79 -15.83
C LYS A 79 -2.15 14.66 -16.79
N ALA A 80 -0.84 14.79 -16.57
CA ALA A 80 0.04 15.52 -17.48
C ALA A 80 0.20 14.79 -18.83
N LEU A 81 0.33 13.46 -18.81
CA LEU A 81 0.41 12.63 -20.00
C LEU A 81 -0.89 12.67 -20.82
N ARG A 82 -2.07 12.60 -20.19
CA ARG A 82 -3.36 12.77 -20.88
C ARG A 82 -3.49 14.11 -21.59
N LYS A 83 -3.09 15.20 -20.94
CA LYS A 83 -3.07 16.53 -21.58
C LYS A 83 -2.10 16.59 -22.77
N ALA A 84 -1.01 15.83 -22.71
CA ALA A 84 -0.09 15.74 -23.82
C ALA A 84 -0.63 14.85 -24.95
N GLU A 85 -1.38 13.79 -24.61
CA GLU A 85 -2.06 12.90 -25.56
C GLU A 85 -3.19 13.59 -26.32
N ASP A 86 -3.80 14.62 -25.75
CA ASP A 86 -4.91 15.34 -26.38
C ASP A 86 -4.52 16.07 -27.68
N ASN A 87 -3.22 16.25 -27.91
CA ASN A 87 -2.68 16.81 -29.16
C ASN A 87 -2.57 15.78 -30.29
N TYR A 88 -2.87 14.49 -30.04
CA TYR A 88 -2.93 13.47 -31.07
C TYR A 88 -4.35 13.28 -31.58
N ASP A 89 -4.49 13.21 -32.90
CA ASP A 89 -5.79 12.99 -33.57
C ASP A 89 -6.23 11.51 -33.53
N ASN A 90 -5.28 10.58 -33.39
CA ASN A 90 -5.58 9.14 -33.32
C ASN A 90 -5.98 8.70 -31.91
N GLU A 91 -7.21 8.19 -31.77
CA GLU A 91 -7.71 7.64 -30.50
C GLU A 91 -6.90 6.43 -30.00
N GLU A 92 -6.30 5.65 -30.90
CA GLU A 92 -5.45 4.50 -30.52
C GLU A 92 -4.17 4.91 -29.78
N MET A 93 -3.71 6.15 -29.94
CA MET A 93 -2.54 6.68 -29.22
C MET A 93 -2.91 7.30 -27.86
N LYS A 94 -4.21 7.39 -27.52
CA LYS A 94 -4.70 8.00 -26.27
C LYS A 94 -4.89 6.95 -25.17
N ILE A 95 -3.82 6.25 -24.82
CA ILE A 95 -3.84 5.10 -23.89
C ILE A 95 -4.32 5.55 -22.50
N PHE A 96 -3.73 6.61 -21.94
CA PHE A 96 -4.10 7.09 -20.60
C PHE A 96 -5.49 7.72 -20.57
N THR A 97 -5.93 8.31 -21.67
CA THR A 97 -7.26 8.94 -21.77
C THR A 97 -8.37 7.90 -21.91
N SER A 98 -8.13 6.85 -22.70
CA SER A 98 -9.04 5.71 -22.83
C SER A 98 -9.21 4.95 -21.52
N ASP A 99 -8.12 4.72 -20.77
CA ASP A 99 -8.15 3.99 -19.49
C ASP A 99 -8.98 4.76 -18.43
N HIS A 100 -8.87 6.10 -18.40
CA HIS A 100 -9.70 6.95 -17.55
C HIS A 100 -11.19 6.86 -17.83
N ASN A 101 -11.54 6.84 -19.12
CA ASN A 101 -12.93 6.87 -19.54
C ASN A 101 -13.60 5.53 -19.19
N ASN A 102 -12.86 4.43 -19.34
CA ASN A 102 -13.26 3.10 -18.87
C ASN A 102 -13.40 3.02 -17.34
N GLU A 103 -12.55 3.71 -16.57
CA GLU A 103 -12.66 3.79 -15.10
C GLU A 103 -13.95 4.52 -14.66
N ASN A 104 -14.40 5.53 -15.40
CA ASN A 104 -15.67 6.25 -15.14
C ASN A 104 -16.92 5.47 -15.57
N LEU A 105 -16.83 4.69 -16.65
CA LEU A 105 -17.91 3.84 -17.14
C LEU A 105 -18.20 2.68 -16.18
N ASN A 106 -17.17 2.13 -15.54
CA ASN A 106 -17.29 1.07 -14.54
C ASN A 106 -17.58 1.59 -13.11
N LYS A 107 -18.60 2.44 -12.93
CA LYS A 107 -19.10 2.86 -11.60
C LYS A 107 -19.87 1.77 -10.84
N THR A 108 -20.22 0.67 -11.50
CA THR A 108 -20.83 -0.51 -10.86
C THR A 108 -19.84 -1.18 -9.90
N MET A 109 -20.32 -1.88 -8.87
CA MET A 109 -19.59 -2.62 -7.80
C MET A 109 -18.39 -3.49 -8.23
N ARG A 110 -18.15 -3.63 -9.53
CA ARG A 110 -17.03 -4.33 -10.17
C ARG A 110 -15.98 -3.38 -10.77
N SER A 111 -16.05 -2.09 -10.44
CA SER A 111 -15.05 -1.07 -10.76
C SER A 111 -13.67 -1.65 -10.52
N LEU A 112 -12.90 -1.79 -11.60
CA LEU A 112 -11.51 -2.25 -11.58
C LEU A 112 -10.83 -1.63 -10.37
N TRP A 113 -10.52 -2.47 -9.39
CA TRP A 113 -10.08 -1.98 -8.10
C TRP A 113 -8.73 -1.30 -8.34
N SER A 114 -8.76 0.03 -8.39
CA SER A 114 -7.55 0.83 -8.63
C SER A 114 -6.47 0.32 -7.70
N TYR A 115 -5.25 0.11 -8.19
CA TYR A 115 -4.15 -0.45 -7.40
C TYR A 115 -4.05 0.18 -6.00
N GLY A 116 -4.30 1.49 -5.87
CA GLY A 116 -4.42 2.20 -4.59
C GLY A 116 -5.42 1.64 -3.57
N LYS A 117 -6.55 1.07 -4.00
CA LYS A 117 -7.57 0.45 -3.13
C LYS A 117 -7.08 -0.90 -2.61
N CYS A 118 -6.45 -1.73 -3.45
CA CYS A 118 -5.87 -3.02 -3.06
C CYS A 118 -4.81 -2.85 -1.96
N PHE A 119 -3.89 -1.89 -2.15
CA PHE A 119 -2.85 -1.61 -1.15
C PHE A 119 -3.43 -1.09 0.16
N ARG A 120 -4.44 -0.21 0.13
CA ARG A 120 -5.11 0.24 1.36
C ARG A 120 -5.79 -0.91 2.09
N LEU A 121 -6.40 -1.85 1.38
CA LEU A 121 -6.96 -3.06 1.99
C LEU A 121 -5.85 -3.90 2.64
N SER A 122 -4.71 -4.12 1.98
CA SER A 122 -3.62 -4.90 2.56
C SER A 122 -3.08 -4.26 3.85
N PHE A 123 -2.96 -2.93 3.89
CA PHE A 123 -2.58 -2.22 5.11
C PHE A 123 -3.63 -2.41 6.22
N ALA A 124 -4.92 -2.31 5.90
CA ALA A 124 -5.99 -2.51 6.87
C ALA A 124 -5.99 -3.93 7.47
N ILE A 125 -5.79 -4.96 6.64
CA ILE A 125 -5.70 -6.35 7.09
C ILE A 125 -4.50 -6.53 8.03
N ILE A 126 -3.33 -5.99 7.67
CA ILE A 126 -2.12 -6.12 8.50
C ILE A 126 -2.24 -5.33 9.81
N SER A 127 -2.87 -4.15 9.81
CA SER A 127 -3.17 -3.43 11.04
C SER A 127 -4.10 -4.22 11.96
N CYS A 128 -5.11 -4.90 11.41
CA CYS A 128 -5.99 -5.79 12.18
C CYS A 128 -5.21 -6.96 12.80
N LEU A 129 -4.32 -7.58 12.04
CA LEU A 129 -3.43 -8.63 12.55
C LEU A 129 -2.50 -8.11 13.66
N GLY A 130 -1.90 -6.94 13.49
CA GLY A 130 -1.06 -6.31 14.52
C GLY A 130 -1.84 -6.02 15.81
N PHE A 131 -3.10 -5.59 15.68
CA PHE A 131 -3.98 -5.37 16.82
C PHE A 131 -4.32 -6.67 17.55
N MET A 132 -4.61 -7.74 16.81
CA MET A 132 -4.83 -9.08 17.39
C MET A 132 -3.60 -9.55 18.17
N ILE A 133 -2.40 -9.44 17.58
CA ILE A 133 -1.13 -9.79 18.24
C ILE A 133 -0.91 -8.99 19.52
N SER A 134 -1.27 -7.70 19.51
CA SER A 134 -1.14 -6.82 20.68
C SER A 134 -2.07 -7.22 21.83
N ILE A 135 -3.25 -7.79 21.53
CA ILE A 135 -4.26 -8.21 22.52
C ILE A 135 -3.99 -9.62 23.07
N THR A 136 -3.38 -10.51 22.30
CA THR A 136 -3.04 -11.88 22.72
C THR A 136 -2.44 -11.98 24.14
N PRO A 137 -1.43 -11.16 24.52
CA PRO A 137 -0.88 -11.19 25.88
C PRO A 137 -1.89 -10.85 27.00
N MET A 138 -2.87 -10.00 26.72
CA MET A 138 -3.93 -9.64 27.68
C MET A 138 -4.88 -10.81 27.92
N VAL A 139 -5.22 -11.54 26.85
CA VAL A 139 -6.10 -12.72 26.91
C VAL A 139 -5.41 -13.86 27.67
N ILE A 140 -4.10 -14.07 27.43
CA ILE A 140 -3.33 -15.12 28.12
C ILE A 140 -3.25 -14.84 29.63
N ASN A 141 -3.01 -13.59 30.05
CA ASN A 141 -2.98 -13.23 31.48
C ASN A 141 -4.36 -13.27 32.16
N PHE A 142 -5.45 -13.10 31.41
CA PHE A 142 -6.81 -13.18 31.98
C PHE A 142 -7.27 -14.64 32.18
N MET A 143 -6.71 -15.58 31.42
CA MET A 143 -7.14 -16.98 31.39
C MET A 143 -6.26 -17.92 32.25
N GLY A 144 -5.12 -17.44 32.74
CA GLY A 144 -4.21 -18.15 33.65
C GLY A 144 -4.29 -17.60 35.07
#